data_AF-A0A2E0VT43-F1
#
_entry.id   AF-A0A2E0VT43-F1
#
_cell.length_a   1.000
_cell.length_b   1.000
_cell.length_c   1.000
_cell.angle_alpha   90.00
_cell.angle_beta   90.00
_cell.angle_gamma   90.00
#
_symmetry.space_group_name_H-M   'P 1'
#
loop_
_entity.id
_entity.type
_entity.pdbx_description
1 polymer ?
#
loop_
_entity_poly.entity_id
_entity_poly.type
_entity_poly.pdbx_seq_one_letter_code
_entity_poly.pdbx_strand_id
1 'polypeptide(L)'
;MYINEEALFDTIFKYINDLDTELESLNNEGIFFAPELYIAFGIGKEIMKKKEKIFVDTNISWDREVKLNNGGLTDFLFHKTTGENKELIAVIELKLRNEYAAYKSDIEKLLNLNAKKCKKYFCVLLDSFTPENDDRLIKLETNYSKEITRIKNESFKTKQNWYKGQVYCILNLYKVES
;
A
#
# COMPACT_ATOMS: atom_id res chain seq x y z
N MET A 1 3.28 15.60 13.00
CA MET A 1 3.19 14.16 13.32
C MET A 1 4.13 13.40 12.40
N TYR A 2 4.93 12.52 12.98
CA TYR A 2 5.95 11.76 12.27
C TYR A 2 5.49 10.31 12.11
N ILE A 3 5.59 9.79 10.89
CA ILE A 3 5.43 8.37 10.56
C ILE A 3 6.79 7.94 10.04
N ASN A 4 7.33 6.86 10.60
CA ASN A 4 8.54 6.25 10.09
C ASN A 4 8.20 5.47 8.81
N GLU A 5 8.36 6.16 7.67
CA GLU A 5 7.98 5.66 6.35
C GLU A 5 8.83 4.45 5.91
N GLU A 6 10.08 4.35 6.38
CA GLU A 6 10.93 3.18 6.16
C GLU A 6 10.40 1.96 6.93
N ALA A 7 10.10 2.12 8.23
CA ALA A 7 9.51 1.04 9.02
C ALA A 7 8.11 0.62 8.51
N LEU A 8 7.34 1.58 7.97
CA LEU A 8 6.07 1.31 7.31
C LEU A 8 6.29 0.43 6.06
N PHE A 9 7.19 0.84 5.16
CA PHE A 9 7.50 0.09 3.95
C PHE A 9 8.01 -1.31 4.28
N ASP A 10 9.00 -1.43 5.17
CA ASP A 10 9.60 -2.72 5.53
C ASP A 10 8.57 -3.67 6.17
N THR A 11 7.57 -3.12 6.86
CA THR A 11 6.45 -3.91 7.41
C THR A 11 5.54 -4.42 6.31
N ILE A 12 5.19 -3.58 5.34
CA ILE A 12 4.37 -3.94 4.18
C ILE A 12 5.11 -5.00 3.34
N PHE A 13 6.36 -4.74 2.98
CA PHE A 13 7.19 -5.63 2.17
C PHE A 13 7.37 -6.99 2.82
N LYS A 14 7.69 -7.03 4.12
CA LYS A 14 7.84 -8.29 4.84
C LYS A 14 6.55 -9.10 4.83
N TYR A 15 5.40 -8.48 5.13
CA TYR A 15 4.11 -9.18 5.11
C TYR A 15 3.81 -9.79 3.74
N ILE A 16 4.02 -9.00 2.68
CA ILE A 16 3.76 -9.42 1.30
C ILE A 16 4.66 -10.59 0.91
N ASN A 17 5.96 -10.51 1.20
CA ASN A 17 6.92 -11.58 0.87
C ASN A 17 6.67 -12.86 1.70
N ASP A 18 6.33 -12.72 2.98
CA ASP A 18 5.96 -13.86 3.83
C ASP A 18 4.67 -14.53 3.30
N LEU A 19 3.67 -13.74 2.87
CA LEU A 19 2.42 -14.25 2.29
C LEU A 19 2.66 -14.95 0.95
N ASP A 20 3.53 -14.42 0.09
CA ASP A 20 3.92 -15.09 -1.17
C ASP A 20 4.54 -16.47 -0.89
N THR A 21 5.47 -16.53 0.07
CA THR A 21 6.12 -17.78 0.49
C THR A 21 5.10 -18.78 1.06
N GLU A 22 4.14 -18.29 1.86
CA GLU A 22 3.06 -19.11 2.42
C GLU A 22 2.20 -19.71 1.30
N LEU A 23 1.73 -18.90 0.36
CA LEU A 23 0.92 -19.35 -0.78
C LEU A 23 1.68 -20.34 -1.67
N GLU A 24 2.97 -20.10 -1.91
CA GLU A 24 3.79 -21.03 -2.67
C GLU A 24 3.84 -22.39 -1.98
N SER A 25 3.98 -22.41 -0.66
CA SER A 25 4.05 -23.65 0.12
C SER A 25 2.71 -24.38 0.24
N LEU A 26 1.58 -23.66 0.29
CA LEU A 26 0.25 -24.21 0.55
C LEU A 26 -0.42 -24.75 -0.71
N ASN A 27 -0.34 -24.03 -1.83
CA ASN A 27 -1.04 -24.38 -3.06
C ASN A 27 -0.25 -24.07 -4.34
N ASN A 28 1.06 -23.82 -4.23
CA ASN A 28 1.91 -23.50 -5.38
C ASN A 28 1.41 -22.26 -6.16
N GLU A 29 0.83 -21.30 -5.45
CA GLU A 29 0.43 -19.99 -5.99
C GLU A 29 1.40 -18.89 -5.51
N GLY A 30 1.33 -17.70 -6.13
CA GLY A 30 2.07 -16.52 -5.67
C GLY A 30 1.14 -15.44 -5.10
N ILE A 31 1.71 -14.30 -4.72
CA ILE A 31 1.01 -13.20 -4.02
C ILE A 31 -0.27 -12.74 -4.73
N PHE A 32 -0.29 -12.77 -6.06
CA PHE A 32 -1.44 -12.33 -6.85
C PHE A 32 -2.63 -13.30 -6.85
N PHE A 33 -2.52 -14.45 -6.18
CA PHE A 33 -3.64 -15.32 -5.87
C PHE A 33 -4.50 -14.76 -4.73
N ALA A 34 -3.89 -14.03 -3.79
CA ALA A 34 -4.62 -13.46 -2.67
C ALA A 34 -5.49 -12.26 -3.12
N PRO A 35 -6.75 -12.15 -2.66
CA PRO A 35 -7.57 -10.97 -2.92
C PRO A 35 -6.95 -9.69 -2.35
N GLU A 36 -7.10 -8.57 -3.07
CA GLU A 36 -6.58 -7.25 -2.64
C GLU A 36 -7.02 -6.90 -1.20
N LEU A 37 -8.30 -7.13 -0.86
CA LEU A 37 -8.81 -6.86 0.47
C LEU A 37 -8.17 -7.73 1.57
N TYR A 38 -7.82 -8.98 1.25
CA TYR A 38 -7.11 -9.85 2.20
C TYR A 38 -5.70 -9.33 2.46
N ILE A 39 -5.00 -8.89 1.40
CA ILE A 39 -3.68 -8.28 1.50
C ILE A 39 -3.76 -6.99 2.31
N ALA A 40 -4.70 -6.09 1.98
CA ALA A 40 -4.92 -4.83 2.70
C ALA A 40 -5.19 -5.06 4.20
N PHE A 41 -6.06 -6.02 4.53
CA PHE A 41 -6.34 -6.38 5.92
C PHE A 41 -5.10 -6.89 6.65
N GLY A 42 -4.34 -7.79 6.02
CA GLY A 42 -3.14 -8.34 6.63
C GLY A 42 -2.03 -7.30 6.81
N ILE A 43 -1.85 -6.38 5.86
CA ILE A 43 -0.96 -5.23 6.00
C ILE A 43 -1.36 -4.38 7.21
N GLY A 44 -2.64 -4.01 7.32
CA GLY A 44 -3.12 -3.22 8.45
C GLY A 44 -2.86 -3.90 9.80
N LYS A 45 -3.08 -5.22 9.89
CA LYS A 45 -2.76 -6.03 11.07
C LYS A 45 -1.28 -6.00 11.43
N GLU A 46 -0.38 -6.17 10.45
CA GLU A 46 1.07 -6.17 10.70
C GLU A 46 1.59 -4.77 11.09
N ILE A 47 1.04 -3.71 10.49
CA ILE A 47 1.32 -2.33 10.90
C ILE A 47 0.90 -2.13 12.37
N MET A 48 -0.27 -2.62 12.76
CA MET A 48 -0.74 -2.52 14.15
C MET A 48 0.14 -3.28 15.14
N LYS A 49 0.69 -4.45 14.76
CA LYS A 49 1.66 -5.19 15.58
C LYS A 49 2.98 -4.43 15.76
N LYS A 50 3.36 -3.61 14.78
CA LYS A 50 4.61 -2.82 14.77
C LYS A 50 4.38 -1.34 15.01
N LYS A 51 3.21 -0.95 15.53
CA LYS A 51 2.76 0.45 15.58
C LYS A 51 3.75 1.38 16.28
N GLU A 52 4.45 0.94 17.32
CA GLU A 52 5.41 1.77 18.07
C GLU A 52 6.69 2.09 17.29
N LYS A 53 7.00 1.28 16.26
CA LYS A 53 8.13 1.53 15.36
C LYS A 53 7.74 2.44 14.19
N ILE A 54 6.47 2.44 13.82
CA ILE A 54 5.92 3.14 12.65
C ILE A 54 5.37 4.51 13.05
N PHE A 55 4.63 4.57 14.15
CA PHE A 55 4.01 5.77 14.69
C PHE A 55 4.74 6.17 15.97
N VAL A 56 4.97 7.47 16.15
CA VAL A 56 5.54 8.00 17.40
C VAL A 56 4.57 7.86 18.58
N ASP A 57 3.27 7.83 18.30
CA ASP A 57 2.21 7.68 19.30
C ASP A 57 1.80 6.21 19.48
N THR A 58 1.48 5.81 20.71
CA THR A 58 1.08 4.43 21.05
C THR A 58 -0.43 4.18 20.93
N ASN A 59 -1.24 5.24 21.04
CA ASN A 59 -2.70 5.18 20.98
C ASN A 59 -3.22 5.24 19.54
N ILE A 60 -2.85 4.23 18.76
CA ILE A 60 -3.29 4.08 17.38
C ILE A 60 -4.45 3.10 17.30
N SER A 61 -5.49 3.45 16.54
CA SER A 61 -6.49 2.52 16.05
C SER A 61 -6.43 2.42 14.53
N TRP A 62 -6.90 1.30 14.00
CA TRP A 62 -6.94 1.01 12.57
C TRP A 62 -8.36 0.66 12.17
N ASP A 63 -8.83 1.26 11.09
CA ASP A 63 -10.11 0.96 10.46
C ASP A 63 -9.87 0.57 8.99
N ARG A 64 -10.71 -0.34 8.47
CA ARG A 64 -10.67 -0.83 7.09
C ARG A 64 -11.93 -0.41 6.33
N GLU A 65 -11.83 -0.22 5.03
CA GLU A 65 -12.95 0.06 4.13
C GLU A 65 -13.84 1.23 4.62
N VAL A 66 -13.23 2.39 4.86
CA VAL A 66 -13.93 3.56 5.40
C VAL A 66 -14.27 4.57 4.31
N LYS A 67 -15.49 5.11 4.33
CA LYS A 67 -15.91 6.19 3.42
C LYS A 67 -15.46 7.55 3.97
N LEU A 68 -14.51 8.20 3.28
CA LEU A 68 -13.99 9.53 3.64
C LEU A 68 -14.54 10.67 2.75
N ASN A 69 -15.60 10.39 1.98
CA ASN A 69 -16.22 11.33 1.02
C ASN A 69 -15.25 11.90 -0.03
N ASN A 70 -14.24 11.11 -0.43
CA ASN A 70 -13.19 11.49 -1.38
C ASN A 70 -13.28 10.72 -2.72
N GLY A 71 -14.39 10.02 -2.99
CA GLY A 71 -14.60 9.29 -4.25
C GLY A 71 -14.72 7.77 -4.12
N GLY A 72 -14.64 7.22 -2.91
CA GLY A 72 -14.82 5.78 -2.67
C GLY A 72 -14.63 5.37 -1.22
N LEU A 73 -14.55 4.06 -0.97
CA LEU A 73 -13.97 3.54 0.25
C LEU A 73 -12.45 3.61 0.14
N THR A 74 -11.81 3.92 1.27
CA THR A 74 -10.37 3.78 1.46
C THR A 74 -10.09 2.40 2.02
N ASP A 75 -9.05 1.73 1.51
CA ASP A 75 -8.72 0.36 1.91
C ASP A 75 -8.43 0.26 3.40
N PHE A 76 -7.54 1.10 3.91
CA PHE A 76 -7.30 1.20 5.35
C PHE A 76 -6.72 2.54 5.80
N LEU A 77 -7.00 2.88 7.04
CA LEU A 77 -6.59 4.13 7.66
C LEU A 77 -6.27 3.97 9.14
N PHE A 78 -5.54 4.93 9.68
CA PHE A 78 -5.13 4.95 11.07
C PHE A 78 -5.58 6.23 11.74
N HIS A 79 -6.01 6.09 12.99
CA HIS A 79 -6.35 7.20 13.86
C HIS A 79 -5.45 7.26 15.09
N LYS A 80 -5.10 8.47 15.51
CA LYS A 80 -4.62 8.73 16.86
C LYS A 80 -5.83 8.94 17.77
N THR A 81 -5.88 8.19 18.87
CA THR A 81 -6.92 8.32 19.89
C THR A 81 -6.41 9.12 21.08
N THR A 82 -7.12 10.18 21.45
CA THR A 82 -6.83 10.99 22.64
C THR A 82 -8.14 11.21 23.41
N GLY A 83 -8.38 10.41 24.44
CA GLY A 83 -9.69 10.34 25.11
C GLY A 83 -10.75 9.80 24.15
N GLU A 84 -11.86 10.53 23.98
CA GLU A 84 -12.93 10.19 23.04
C GLU A 84 -12.66 10.66 21.60
N ASN A 85 -11.62 11.49 21.40
CA ASN A 85 -11.32 12.06 20.09
C ASN A 85 -10.46 11.09 19.25
N LYS A 86 -10.86 10.90 17.99
CA LYS A 86 -10.07 10.21 16.95
C LYS A 86 -9.61 11.22 15.90
N GLU A 87 -8.31 11.42 15.77
CA GLU A 87 -7.72 12.22 14.69
C GLU A 87 -7.24 11.27 13.57
N LEU A 88 -7.66 11.52 12.32
CA LEU A 88 -7.17 10.76 11.16
C LEU A 88 -5.70 11.11 10.88
N ILE A 89 -4.83 10.11 10.93
CA ILE A 89 -3.39 10.32 10.85
C ILE A 89 -2.75 9.77 9.57
N ALA A 90 -3.27 8.67 9.04
CA ALA A 90 -2.76 8.08 7.82
C ALA A 90 -3.89 7.38 7.04
N VAL A 91 -3.83 7.46 5.72
CA VAL A 91 -4.72 6.81 4.76
C VAL A 91 -3.85 6.10 3.74
N ILE A 92 -4.13 4.84 3.47
CA ILE A 92 -3.39 4.02 2.52
C ILE A 92 -4.37 3.41 1.53
N GLU A 93 -4.13 3.66 0.24
CA GLU A 93 -4.79 2.97 -0.85
C GLU A 93 -3.85 1.92 -1.41
N LEU A 94 -4.32 0.68 -1.49
CA LEU A 94 -3.64 -0.46 -2.06
C LEU A 94 -4.17 -0.70 -3.47
N LYS A 95 -3.29 -1.07 -4.39
CA LYS A 95 -3.71 -1.61 -5.68
C LYS A 95 -2.86 -2.79 -6.10
N LEU A 96 -3.53 -3.86 -6.49
CA LEU A 96 -2.94 -5.11 -6.95
C LEU A 96 -3.13 -5.25 -8.46
N ARG A 97 -2.02 -5.43 -9.20
CA ARG A 97 -1.99 -5.81 -10.62
C ARG A 97 -3.10 -5.15 -11.46
N ASN A 98 -3.01 -3.83 -11.62
CA ASN A 98 -4.04 -3.09 -12.34
C ASN A 98 -3.45 -2.23 -13.46
N GLU A 99 -4.35 -1.55 -14.17
CA GLU A 99 -3.99 -0.62 -15.22
C GLU A 99 -3.70 0.76 -14.67
N TYR A 100 -2.95 1.54 -15.44
CA TYR A 100 -2.63 2.94 -15.11
C TYR A 100 -3.86 3.79 -14.74
N ALA A 101 -5.00 3.57 -15.40
CA ALA A 101 -6.23 4.30 -15.13
C ALA A 101 -6.74 4.10 -13.69
N ALA A 102 -6.61 2.89 -13.15
CA ALA A 102 -6.97 2.59 -11.76
C ALA A 102 -6.03 3.29 -10.78
N TYR A 103 -4.71 3.28 -11.06
CA TYR A 103 -3.72 3.98 -10.23
C TYR A 103 -3.98 5.48 -10.18
N LYS A 104 -4.25 6.07 -11.35
CA LYS A 104 -4.67 7.47 -11.46
C LYS A 104 -5.88 7.77 -10.58
N SER A 105 -6.91 6.93 -10.64
CA SER A 105 -8.13 7.12 -9.84
C SER A 105 -7.86 7.13 -8.33
N ASP A 106 -6.98 6.26 -7.83
CA ASP A 106 -6.64 6.23 -6.41
C ASP A 106 -5.77 7.42 -5.98
N ILE A 107 -4.82 7.85 -6.82
CA ILE A 107 -4.05 9.08 -6.56
C ILE A 107 -4.98 10.29 -6.49
N GLU A 108 -5.91 10.44 -7.43
CA GLU A 108 -6.89 11.54 -7.43
C GLU A 108 -7.81 11.48 -6.20
N LYS A 109 -8.25 10.28 -5.80
CA LYS A 109 -9.02 10.05 -4.56
C LYS A 109 -8.24 10.49 -3.32
N LEU A 110 -6.94 10.23 -3.26
CA LEU A 110 -6.08 10.68 -2.17
C LEU A 110 -5.88 12.21 -2.20
N LEU A 111 -5.63 12.79 -3.38
CA LEU A 111 -5.47 14.25 -3.52
C LEU A 111 -6.72 15.01 -3.07
N ASN A 112 -7.91 14.50 -3.41
CA ASN A 112 -9.21 15.09 -3.04
C ASN A 112 -9.54 14.96 -1.54
N LEU A 113 -8.81 14.15 -0.77
CA LEU A 113 -9.05 14.01 0.66
C LEU A 113 -8.67 15.30 1.40
N ASN A 114 -9.66 16.04 1.91
CA ASN A 114 -9.48 17.27 2.67
C ASN A 114 -9.09 16.98 4.14
N ALA A 115 -7.90 16.43 4.35
CA ALA A 115 -7.36 16.10 5.67
C ALA A 115 -5.92 16.60 5.81
N LYS A 116 -5.74 17.90 6.08
CA LYS A 116 -4.44 18.60 6.06
C LYS A 116 -3.34 18.01 6.96
N LYS A 117 -3.72 17.32 8.04
CA LYS A 117 -2.78 16.70 8.99
C LYS A 117 -2.54 15.21 8.73
N CYS A 118 -3.32 14.61 7.82
CA CYS A 118 -3.24 13.20 7.48
C CYS A 118 -2.14 12.96 6.45
N LYS A 119 -1.35 11.91 6.65
CA LYS A 119 -0.45 11.38 5.63
C LYS A 119 -1.22 10.48 4.68
N LYS A 120 -0.93 10.57 3.39
CA LYS A 120 -1.65 9.86 2.33
C LYS A 120 -0.64 8.99 1.59
N TYR A 121 -0.92 7.72 1.46
CA TYR A 121 -0.02 6.77 0.81
C TYR A 121 -0.75 6.00 -0.27
N PHE A 122 -0.07 5.79 -1.39
CA PHE A 122 -0.49 4.88 -2.44
C PHE A 122 0.51 3.73 -2.50
N CYS A 123 0.03 2.52 -2.28
CA CYS A 123 0.80 1.30 -2.28
C CYS A 123 0.37 0.43 -3.46
N VAL A 124 1.32 0.04 -4.30
CA VAL A 124 1.02 -0.76 -5.49
C VAL A 124 1.87 -2.02 -5.50
N LEU A 125 1.22 -3.16 -5.73
CA LEU A 125 1.85 -4.43 -6.05
C LEU A 125 1.57 -4.75 -7.51
N LEU A 126 2.62 -4.91 -8.29
CA LEU A 126 2.51 -5.06 -9.73
C LEU A 126 3.29 -6.26 -10.23
N ASP A 127 2.71 -7.00 -11.18
CA ASP A 127 3.43 -8.06 -11.86
C ASP A 127 4.25 -7.51 -13.02
N SER A 128 5.47 -8.02 -13.14
CA SER A 128 6.39 -7.70 -14.24
C SER A 128 7.20 -8.93 -14.62
N PHE A 129 7.62 -9.00 -15.88
CA PHE A 129 8.57 -10.01 -16.34
C PHE A 129 10.02 -9.67 -15.98
N THR A 130 10.26 -8.49 -15.41
CA THR A 130 11.58 -8.02 -15.00
C THR A 130 11.51 -7.41 -13.59
N PRO A 131 12.61 -7.40 -12.82
CA PRO A 131 12.61 -6.87 -11.45
C PRO A 131 12.59 -5.33 -11.39
N GLU A 132 12.79 -4.65 -12.53
CA GLU A 132 12.79 -3.19 -12.63
C GLU A 132 11.37 -2.61 -12.62
N ASN A 133 11.28 -1.30 -12.41
CA ASN A 133 10.00 -0.59 -12.38
C ASN A 133 9.27 -0.68 -13.74
N ASP A 134 7.99 -1.06 -13.70
CA ASP A 134 7.15 -1.21 -14.90
C ASP A 134 6.76 0.16 -15.52
N ASP A 135 6.56 0.19 -16.84
CA ASP A 135 6.14 1.38 -17.59
C ASP A 135 4.89 2.06 -17.01
N ARG A 136 3.96 1.29 -16.43
CA ARG A 136 2.77 1.83 -15.74
C ARG A 136 3.15 2.72 -14.56
N LEU A 137 4.19 2.34 -13.81
CA LEU A 137 4.69 3.06 -12.64
C LEU A 137 5.57 4.24 -13.05
N ILE A 138 6.38 4.10 -14.10
CA ILE A 138 7.14 5.21 -14.70
C ILE A 138 6.18 6.30 -15.21
N LYS A 139 5.10 5.90 -15.89
CA LYS A 139 4.07 6.82 -16.36
C LYS A 139 3.34 7.52 -15.20
N LEU A 140 3.09 6.82 -14.10
CA LEU A 140 2.51 7.40 -12.89
C LEU A 140 3.43 8.47 -12.27
N GLU A 141 4.70 8.13 -12.08
CA GLU A 141 5.72 9.04 -11.55
C GLU A 141 5.90 10.27 -12.44
N THR A 142 5.83 10.11 -13.76
CA THR A 142 5.94 11.22 -14.71
C THR A 142 4.75 12.17 -14.61
N ASN A 143 3.53 11.63 -14.60
CA ASN A 143 2.30 12.42 -14.65
C ASN A 143 1.93 13.08 -13.32
N TYR A 144 2.39 12.54 -12.19
CA TYR A 144 2.14 13.05 -10.84
C TYR A 144 3.42 13.49 -10.13
N SER A 145 4.44 13.90 -10.90
CA SER A 145 5.78 14.22 -10.36
C SER A 145 5.81 15.33 -9.30
N LYS A 146 4.75 16.14 -9.16
CA LYS A 146 4.62 17.17 -8.12
C LYS A 146 3.79 16.71 -6.94
N GLU A 147 2.95 15.70 -7.14
CA GLU A 147 1.92 15.23 -6.22
C GLU A 147 2.33 13.93 -5.53
N ILE A 148 3.29 13.16 -6.07
CA ILE A 148 3.76 11.93 -5.46
C ILE A 148 5.28 11.90 -5.30
N THR A 149 5.72 11.38 -4.17
CA THR A 149 7.13 11.05 -3.93
C THR A 149 7.23 9.55 -3.64
N ARG A 150 8.08 8.84 -4.39
CA ARG A 150 8.37 7.43 -4.11
C ARG A 150 9.19 7.34 -2.83
N ILE A 151 8.66 6.64 -1.83
CA ILE A 151 9.34 6.38 -0.56
C ILE A 151 10.39 5.31 -0.76
N LYS A 152 9.95 4.14 -1.25
CA LYS A 152 10.80 2.98 -1.49
C LYS A 152 10.14 2.05 -2.51
N ASN A 153 10.97 1.22 -3.10
CA ASN A 153 10.68 0.31 -4.20
C ASN A 153 11.48 -0.96 -3.92
N GLU A 154 10.84 -2.12 -4.00
CA GLU A 154 11.49 -3.43 -3.93
C GLU A 154 10.78 -4.39 -4.87
N SER A 155 11.48 -5.46 -5.28
CA SER A 155 10.87 -6.54 -6.04
C SER A 155 11.33 -7.91 -5.57
N PHE A 156 10.46 -8.90 -5.73
CA PHE A 156 10.78 -10.30 -5.43
C PHE A 156 10.14 -11.20 -6.49
N LYS A 157 10.70 -12.40 -6.65
CA LYS A 157 10.16 -13.42 -7.57
C LYS A 157 8.86 -13.96 -7.00
N THR A 158 7.82 -14.04 -7.83
CA THR A 158 6.51 -14.61 -7.47
C THR A 158 6.10 -15.63 -8.52
N LYS A 159 5.22 -16.55 -8.15
CA LYS A 159 4.54 -17.44 -9.11
C LYS A 159 3.29 -16.80 -9.69
N GLN A 160 3.01 -17.13 -10.95
CA GLN A 160 1.72 -16.95 -11.60
C GLN A 160 1.51 -18.13 -12.55
N ASN A 161 0.57 -19.03 -12.21
CA ASN A 161 0.46 -20.34 -12.84
C ASN A 161 0.06 -20.32 -14.33
N TRP A 162 -0.42 -19.18 -14.85
CA TRP A 162 -0.72 -19.02 -16.27
C TRP A 162 0.46 -18.50 -17.12
N TYR A 163 1.57 -18.07 -16.49
CA TYR A 163 2.78 -17.64 -17.19
C TYR A 163 3.86 -18.72 -17.14
N LYS A 164 4.52 -18.96 -18.28
CA LYS A 164 5.64 -19.91 -18.38
C LYS A 164 6.97 -19.34 -17.88
N GLY A 165 7.13 -18.02 -17.95
CA GLY A 165 8.35 -17.32 -17.56
C GLY A 165 8.35 -16.90 -16.10
N GLN A 166 9.53 -16.55 -15.58
CA GLN A 166 9.64 -15.93 -14.26
C GLN A 166 8.88 -14.60 -14.24
N VAL A 167 8.08 -14.41 -13.19
CA VAL A 167 7.38 -13.16 -12.90
C VAL A 167 7.92 -12.58 -11.59
N TYR A 168 7.95 -11.26 -11.49
CA TYR A 168 8.31 -10.51 -10.30
C TYR A 168 7.09 -9.76 -9.78
N CYS A 169 6.97 -9.66 -8.46
CA CYS A 169 6.11 -8.69 -7.82
C CYS A 169 6.95 -7.46 -7.49
N ILE A 170 6.58 -6.31 -8.05
CA ILE A 170 7.15 -5.00 -7.74
C ILE A 170 6.24 -4.36 -6.69
N LEU A 171 6.82 -3.95 -5.56
CA LEU A 171 6.17 -3.16 -4.53
C LEU A 171 6.70 -1.74 -4.55
N ASN A 172 5.83 -0.77 -4.83
CA ASN A 172 6.15 0.64 -4.62
C ASN A 172 5.22 1.24 -3.56
N LEU A 173 5.81 2.07 -2.69
CA LEU A 173 5.07 2.92 -1.77
C LEU A 173 5.34 4.38 -2.12
N TYR A 174 4.27 5.11 -2.38
CA TYR A 174 4.29 6.52 -2.68
C TYR A 174 3.64 7.29 -1.55
N LYS A 175 4.23 8.44 -1.22
CA LYS A 175 3.58 9.48 -0.43
C LYS A 175 2.87 10.43 -1.40
N VAL A 176 1.61 10.74 -1.12
CA VAL A 176 0.79 11.66 -1.92
C VAL A 176 0.67 13.00 -1.19
N GLU A 177 1.09 14.06 -1.85
CA GLU A 177 1.10 15.44 -1.37
C GLU A 177 0.15 16.30 -2.19
N SER A 178 -0.78 16.96 -1.51
CA SER A 178 -1.79 17.87 -2.06
C SER A 178 -1.50 19.31 -1.69
#